data_AF-C6BIN4-F1
#
_entry.id   AF-C6BIN4-F1
#
_cell.length_a   1.000
_cell.length_b   1.000
_cell.length_c   1.000
_cell.angle_alpha   90.00
_cell.angle_beta   90.00
_cell.angle_gamma   90.00
#
_symmetry.space_group_name_H-M   'P 1'
#
loop_
_entity.id
_entity.type
_entity.pdbx_description
1 polymer ?
#
loop_
_entity_poly.entity_id
_entity_poly.type
_entity_poly.pdbx_seq_one_letter_code
_entity_poly.pdbx_strand_id
1 'polypeptide(L)'
;MNNPKNAASAVKQTGKNGKIGAGAPGPGRKKGVPNKTTQAAKDAIVIAAEELGGVDRLVAWVKADPANERVFWGTIYPKLLPLQVSGEGGGPLQLVLNGSDVHG
;
A
#
# COMPACT_ATOMS: atom_id res chain seq x y z
N MET A 1 -10.87 31.40 -29.26
CA MET A 1 -10.04 30.22 -29.59
C MET A 1 -10.12 29.21 -28.46
N ASN A 2 -10.55 27.98 -28.79
CA ASN A 2 -10.42 26.75 -27.99
C ASN A 2 -8.92 26.32 -27.97
N ASN A 3 -8.33 25.44 -27.14
CA ASN A 3 -8.74 24.23 -26.40
C ASN A 3 -7.49 23.74 -25.55
N PRO A 4 -7.41 22.50 -25.03
CA PRO A 4 -7.64 22.06 -23.64
C PRO A 4 -6.40 21.45 -22.95
N LYS A 5 -6.52 21.00 -21.69
CA LYS A 5 -6.05 19.68 -21.16
C LYS A 5 -6.07 19.69 -19.63
N ASN A 6 -7.19 19.33 -19.04
CA ASN A 6 -7.15 18.53 -17.80
C ASN A 6 -8.32 17.56 -17.82
N ALA A 7 -8.05 16.40 -18.41
CA ALA A 7 -8.95 15.26 -18.42
C ALA A 7 -8.37 14.23 -17.45
N ALA A 8 -9.17 13.86 -16.44
CA ALA A 8 -9.47 12.48 -16.03
C ALA A 8 -9.55 12.29 -14.50
N SER A 9 -10.75 12.46 -13.97
CA SER A 9 -11.27 11.62 -12.88
C SER A 9 -12.71 11.25 -13.23
N ALA A 10 -12.87 10.59 -14.38
CA ALA A 10 -14.16 10.09 -14.80
C ALA A 10 -14.50 8.85 -13.96
N VAL A 11 -15.32 9.06 -12.93
CA VAL A 11 -16.11 8.00 -12.29
C VAL A 11 -16.90 7.32 -13.40
N LYS A 12 -16.59 6.07 -13.75
CA LYS A 12 -17.41 5.28 -14.66
C LYS A 12 -18.79 5.11 -14.03
N GLN A 13 -19.78 5.82 -14.55
CA GLN A 13 -21.18 5.56 -14.26
C GLN A 13 -21.67 4.45 -15.21
N THR A 14 -22.08 3.33 -14.64
CA THR A 14 -22.74 2.24 -15.38
C THR A 14 -24.16 2.67 -15.73
N GLY A 15 -24.55 2.49 -17.00
CA GLY A 15 -25.87 2.83 -17.50
C GLY A 15 -27.00 2.10 -16.75
N LYS A 16 -28.12 2.82 -16.56
CA LYS A 16 -29.31 2.33 -15.84
C LYS A 16 -30.00 1.19 -16.61
N ASN A 17 -29.69 -0.06 -16.27
CA ASN A 17 -30.57 -1.19 -16.60
C ASN A 17 -31.42 -1.50 -15.37
N GLY A 18 -32.71 -1.20 -15.47
CA GLY A 18 -33.66 -1.21 -14.35
C GLY A 18 -34.18 -2.58 -13.95
N LYS A 19 -34.55 -2.65 -12.67
CA LYS A 19 -35.22 -3.70 -11.86
C LYS A 19 -34.26 -4.82 -11.40
N ILE A 20 -34.02 -5.01 -10.09
CA ILE A 20 -34.98 -5.19 -8.99
C ILE A 20 -34.73 -4.20 -7.82
N GLY A 21 -35.80 -3.60 -7.27
CA GLY A 21 -35.80 -2.95 -5.94
C GLY A 21 -35.64 -1.42 -5.85
N ALA A 22 -36.26 -0.66 -6.76
CA ALA A 22 -36.74 0.75 -6.65
C ALA A 22 -35.95 1.82 -5.85
N GLY A 23 -34.65 1.66 -5.64
CA GLY A 23 -33.75 2.68 -5.11
C GLY A 23 -32.54 2.85 -6.02
N ALA A 24 -32.00 4.07 -6.13
CA ALA A 24 -30.68 4.23 -6.71
C ALA A 24 -29.72 3.30 -5.96
N PRO A 25 -28.85 2.52 -6.64
CA PRO A 25 -27.83 1.73 -5.98
C PRO A 25 -27.13 2.63 -4.96
N GLY A 26 -27.21 2.26 -3.68
CA GLY A 26 -26.60 3.05 -2.61
C GLY A 26 -25.15 3.31 -2.97
N PRO A 27 -24.58 4.47 -2.58
CA PRO A 27 -23.19 4.80 -2.89
C PRO A 27 -22.33 3.62 -2.47
N GLY A 28 -21.77 2.92 -3.45
CA GLY A 28 -20.93 1.76 -3.22
C GLY A 28 -19.83 2.13 -2.24
N ARG A 29 -19.29 1.14 -1.53
CA ARG A 29 -18.20 1.33 -0.57
C ARG A 29 -17.15 2.28 -1.16
N LYS A 30 -16.85 3.37 -0.44
CA LYS A 30 -15.84 4.35 -0.86
C LYS A 30 -14.53 3.61 -1.20
N LYS A 31 -13.99 3.88 -2.39
CA LYS A 31 -12.71 3.31 -2.85
C LYS A 31 -11.62 3.65 -1.83
N GLY A 32 -10.87 2.63 -1.38
CA GLY A 32 -9.79 2.79 -0.39
C GLY A 32 -10.15 2.41 1.04
N VAL A 33 -11.43 2.16 1.37
CA VAL A 33 -11.78 1.67 2.72
C VAL A 33 -11.36 0.20 2.86
N PRO A 34 -10.47 -0.19 3.80
CA PRO A 34 -9.98 -1.57 3.96
C PRO A 34 -11.08 -2.56 4.32
N ASN A 35 -11.11 -3.74 3.69
CA ASN A 35 -12.17 -4.73 3.94
C ASN A 35 -12.28 -5.11 5.43
N LYS A 36 -13.49 -5.06 6.01
CA LYS A 36 -13.71 -5.30 7.45
C LYS A 36 -13.18 -6.66 7.88
N THR A 37 -13.40 -7.70 7.07
CA THR A 37 -12.91 -9.06 7.35
C THR A 37 -11.39 -9.13 7.32
N THR A 38 -10.75 -8.45 6.35
CA THR A 38 -9.29 -8.37 6.25
C THR A 38 -8.68 -7.57 7.39
N GLN A 39 -9.35 -6.50 7.84
CA GLN A 39 -8.91 -5.73 9.01
C GLN A 39 -8.98 -6.57 10.28
N ALA A 40 -10.12 -7.21 10.55
CA ALA A 40 -10.28 -8.08 11.71
C ALA A 40 -9.25 -9.22 11.75
N ALA A 41 -8.92 -9.81 10.59
CA ALA A 41 -7.87 -10.83 10.50
C ALA A 41 -6.48 -10.27 10.83
N LYS A 42 -6.14 -9.06 10.36
CA LYS A 42 -4.87 -8.41 10.72
C LYS A 42 -4.81 -8.12 12.22
N ASP A 43 -5.89 -7.61 12.79
CA ASP A 43 -5.96 -7.27 14.21
C ASP A 43 -5.80 -8.52 15.08
N ALA A 44 -6.46 -9.64 14.72
CA ALA A 44 -6.31 -10.91 15.41
C ALA A 44 -4.85 -11.44 15.37
N ILE A 45 -4.17 -11.29 14.24
CA ILE A 45 -2.75 -11.70 14.10
C ILE A 45 -1.86 -10.83 14.99
N VAL A 46 -2.09 -9.51 15.04
CA VAL A 46 -1.33 -8.60 15.91
C VAL A 46 -1.54 -8.97 17.38
N ILE A 47 -2.78 -9.18 17.81
CA ILE A 47 -3.10 -9.57 19.19
C ILE A 47 -2.39 -10.89 19.56
N ALA A 48 -2.49 -11.91 18.70
CA ALA A 48 -1.82 -13.19 18.94
C ALA A 48 -0.29 -13.03 19.01
N ALA A 49 0.30 -12.17 18.18
CA ALA A 49 1.74 -11.91 18.22
C ALA A 49 2.18 -11.22 19.53
N GLU A 50 1.38 -10.27 20.03
CA GLU A 50 1.61 -9.64 21.33
C GLU A 50 1.50 -10.66 22.48
N GLU A 51 0.46 -11.49 22.48
CA GLU A 51 0.26 -12.54 23.50
C GLU A 51 1.38 -13.59 23.53
N LEU A 52 2.00 -13.89 22.38
CA LEU A 52 3.16 -14.78 22.29
C LEU A 52 4.47 -14.17 22.83
N GLY A 53 4.42 -12.90 23.26
CA GLY A 53 5.53 -12.16 23.87
C GLY A 53 6.03 -10.99 23.04
N GLY A 54 5.35 -10.65 21.93
CA GLY A 54 5.56 -9.43 21.17
C GLY A 54 7.03 -9.17 20.82
N VAL A 55 7.47 -7.94 21.11
CA VAL A 55 8.84 -7.48 20.83
C VAL A 55 9.88 -8.29 21.59
N ASP A 56 9.64 -8.61 22.86
CA ASP A 56 10.63 -9.32 23.67
C ASP A 56 10.89 -10.73 23.15
N ARG A 57 9.82 -11.42 22.72
CA ARG A 57 9.95 -12.73 22.08
C ARG A 57 10.69 -12.62 20.74
N LEU A 58 10.44 -11.58 19.95
CA LEU A 58 11.15 -11.34 18.69
C LEU A 58 12.65 -11.13 18.94
N VAL A 59 13.01 -10.29 19.92
CA VAL A 59 14.42 -10.04 20.28
C VAL A 59 15.09 -11.32 20.77
N ALA A 60 14.40 -12.10 21.62
CA ALA A 60 14.92 -13.38 22.11
C ALA A 60 15.15 -14.37 20.96
N TRP A 61 14.23 -14.46 20.00
CA TRP A 61 14.36 -15.31 18.82
C TRP A 61 15.53 -14.88 17.92
N VAL A 62 15.68 -13.58 17.67
CA VAL A 62 16.80 -13.04 16.87
C VAL A 62 18.14 -13.40 17.51
N LYS A 63 18.26 -13.26 18.84
CA LYS A 63 19.50 -13.56 19.57
C LYS A 63 19.80 -15.06 19.73
N ALA A 64 18.82 -15.92 19.52
CA ALA A 64 18.99 -17.36 19.76
C ALA A 64 19.87 -18.07 18.73
N ASP A 65 19.97 -17.54 17.49
CA ASP A 65 20.75 -18.15 16.41
C ASP A 65 21.21 -17.07 15.40
N PRO A 66 22.50 -17.03 15.00
CA PRO A 66 22.97 -16.15 13.92
C PRO A 66 22.17 -16.24 12.61
N ALA A 67 21.57 -17.40 12.30
CA ALA A 67 20.68 -17.56 11.15
C ALA A 67 19.40 -16.71 11.28
N ASN A 68 18.83 -16.61 12.50
CA ASN A 68 17.66 -15.77 12.75
C ASN A 68 18.02 -14.28 12.62
N GLU A 69 19.19 -13.89 13.12
CA GLU A 69 19.72 -12.54 12.94
C GLU A 69 19.89 -12.19 11.45
N ARG A 70 20.45 -13.10 10.65
CA ARG A 70 20.53 -12.92 9.19
C ARG A 70 19.16 -12.74 8.55
N VAL A 71 18.16 -13.52 8.95
CA VAL A 71 16.77 -13.38 8.45
C VAL A 71 16.17 -12.04 8.84
N PHE A 72 16.36 -11.61 10.09
CA PHE A 72 15.87 -10.33 10.57
C PHE A 72 16.42 -9.18 9.72
N TRP A 73 17.74 -9.08 9.59
CA TRP A 73 18.39 -8.01 8.83
C TRP A 73 18.15 -8.11 7.32
N GLY A 74 18.13 -9.32 6.76
CA GLY A 74 18.03 -9.51 5.31
C GLY A 74 16.61 -9.49 4.76
N THR A 75 15.59 -9.83 5.57
CA THR A 75 14.21 -10.03 5.08
C THR A 75 13.17 -9.20 5.81
N ILE A 76 13.29 -9.03 7.13
CA ILE A 76 12.27 -8.34 7.92
C ILE A 76 12.54 -6.83 7.89
N TYR A 77 13.74 -6.41 8.30
CA TYR A 77 14.11 -5.00 8.41
C TYR A 77 13.94 -4.20 7.10
N PRO A 78 14.32 -4.71 5.91
CA PRO A 78 14.16 -3.95 4.66
C PRO A 78 12.71 -3.67 4.28
N LYS A 79 11.75 -4.50 4.74
CA LYS A 79 10.31 -4.29 4.46
C LYS A 79 9.72 -3.11 5.22
N LEU A 80 10.44 -2.57 6.20
CA LEU A 80 10.07 -1.33 6.89
C LEU A 80 10.39 -0.09 6.06
N LEU A 81 11.26 -0.23 5.05
CA LEU A 81 11.63 0.87 4.18
C LEU A 81 10.49 1.17 3.17
N PRO A 82 10.28 2.44 2.81
CA PRO A 82 9.35 2.80 1.76
C PRO A 82 9.76 2.14 0.43
N LEU A 83 8.92 1.24 -0.09
CA LEU A 83 9.18 0.53 -1.35
C LEU A 83 8.99 1.40 -2.60
N GLN A 84 8.33 2.55 -2.45
CA GLN A 84 8.08 3.49 -3.54
C GLN A 84 8.93 4.73 -3.34
N VAL A 85 9.95 4.89 -4.19
CA VAL A 85 10.61 6.18 -4.38
C VAL A 85 9.68 7.02 -5.25
N SER A 86 8.83 7.82 -4.62
CA SER A 86 8.03 8.83 -5.31
C SER A 86 8.81 10.15 -5.36
N GLY A 87 8.52 10.99 -6.37
CA GLY A 87 8.95 12.39 -6.35
C GLY A 87 8.37 13.13 -5.14
N GLU A 88 8.82 14.37 -4.94
CA GLU A 88 8.37 15.22 -3.83
C GLU A 88 6.84 15.23 -3.70
N GLY A 89 6.34 15.05 -2.48
CA GLY A 89 4.90 14.99 -2.21
C GLY A 89 4.14 13.77 -2.75
N GLY A 90 4.83 12.69 -3.13
CA GLY A 90 4.19 11.49 -3.70
C GLY A 90 3.98 11.56 -5.21
N GLY A 91 4.54 12.59 -5.87
CA GLY A 91 4.45 12.81 -7.30
C GLY A 91 5.31 11.86 -8.15
N PRO A 92 5.25 11.96 -9.49
CA PRO A 92 6.12 11.20 -10.37
C PRO A 92 7.60 11.59 -10.15
N LEU A 93 8.50 10.61 -10.31
CA LEU A 93 9.94 10.86 -10.29
C LEU A 93 10.34 11.79 -11.45
N GLN A 94 11.02 12.90 -11.15
CA GLN A 94 11.70 13.73 -12.13
C GLN A 94 13.16 13.31 -12.21
N LEU A 95 13.56 12.73 -13.35
CA LEU A 95 14.97 12.51 -13.68
C LEU A 95 15.46 13.69 -14.52
N VAL A 96 16.52 14.34 -14.07
CA VAL A 96 17.32 15.27 -14.88
C VAL A 96 18.58 14.54 -15.30
N LEU A 97 18.76 14.35 -16.60
CA LEU A 97 19.99 13.76 -17.18
C LEU A 97 20.86 14.91 -17.69
N ASN A 98 22.10 15.03 -17.21
CA ASN A 98 23.03 16.03 -17.70
C ASN A 98 23.80 15.47 -18.90
N GLY A 99 24.22 16.36 -19.82
CA GLY A 99 24.94 15.97 -21.04
C GLY A 99 26.28 15.24 -20.81
N SER A 100 26.80 15.26 -19.59
CA SER A 100 27.99 14.49 -19.16
C SER A 100 27.68 13.01 -18.85
N ASP A 101 26.41 12.67 -18.63
CA ASP A 101 25.96 11.34 -18.17
C ASP A 101 25.68 10.40 -19.35
N VAL A 102 25.71 10.92 -20.58
CA VAL A 102 25.59 10.15 -21.82
C VAL A 102 26.98 9.74 -22.32
N HIS A 103 27.45 8.56 -21.92
CA HIS A 103 28.57 7.92 -22.60
C HIS A 103 28.03 6.99 -23.70
N GLY A 104 28.41 7.29 -24.95
CA GLY A 104 28.27 6.40 -26.10
C GLY A 104 29.48 5.50 -26.27
#